data_AF-A0A2Z6QL80-F1
#
_entry.id   AF-A0A2Z6QL80-F1
#
_cell.length_a   1.000
_cell.length_b   1.000
_cell.length_c   1.000
_cell.angle_alpha   90.00
_cell.angle_beta   90.00
_cell.angle_gamma   90.00
#
_symmetry.space_group_name_H-M   'P 1'
#
loop_
_entity.id
_entity.type
_entity.pdbx_description
1 polymer ?
#
loop_
_entity_poly.entity_id
_entity_poly.type
_entity_poly.pdbx_seq_one_letter_code
_entity_poly.pdbx_strand_id
1 'polypeptide(L)'
;MITNYYDKDIIYWKKNIRLDSEDENITKKWLQTIILILIIFQNNSIINLIIEKSIVTEILNFQELNNRRKLDIDHHLELNYIISYIKNHNLQIDIRDKGEDPDYIEIINNLETENELIMKRDEDIEAIHIEEETLKTNEYNLYWNNNLVKWAYRRWSKIISQAKWKHDLLHCKLIEDLFINNYKDEFDWEISLEFISNRNQCRKTVCNTQDSLDRSYKIKNLLMILPTYKLLYDRGTNKIETPTCPRCEEGEETWDHIWTCNQNEFNIKDVIENTIIEIEKKYTTKGQSHETEENNTQQNDDDALKIIFDNIETFNEIKVEFVLFLDNKSVILPNKKRYWELLRGIYNKNLNNLGKNKKGSKAIIRKLWELCYDNMKKEIWHKRIERTIEIEKAEGITKGDKRKRKREDKNQKNQKTITKKQKHNKNIENTKKQDQRQIIKLVTYERSIGRSLDTGRKDERWNTIQKLIPLDK
;
A
#
# COMPACT_ATOMS: atom_id res chain seq x y z
N MET A 1 22.87 8.68 -2.89
CA MET A 1 23.13 7.22 -3.00
C MET A 1 21.95 6.37 -2.50
N ILE A 2 20.72 6.72 -2.87
CA ILE A 2 19.53 5.85 -2.78
C ILE A 2 18.67 6.19 -4.01
N THR A 3 19.15 5.78 -5.17
CA THR A 3 18.49 5.97 -6.48
C THR A 3 18.87 4.80 -7.39
N ASN A 4 18.66 3.56 -6.95
CA ASN A 4 18.99 2.37 -7.76
C ASN A 4 18.11 1.16 -7.44
N TYR A 5 16.81 1.35 -7.16
CA TYR A 5 15.95 0.21 -6.80
C TYR A 5 14.53 0.20 -7.40
N TYR A 6 14.22 1.08 -8.36
CA TYR A 6 12.87 1.14 -8.94
C TYR A 6 12.77 1.32 -10.46
N ASP A 7 13.81 1.00 -11.24
CA ASP A 7 13.68 0.96 -12.69
C ASP A 7 13.72 -0.49 -13.16
N LYS A 8 12.57 -1.19 -13.11
CA LYS A 8 12.18 -2.32 -13.99
C LYS A 8 10.66 -2.56 -14.00
N ASP A 9 9.86 -1.50 -13.89
CA ASP A 9 8.45 -1.56 -14.31
C ASP A 9 8.38 -1.18 -15.81
N ILE A 10 9.04 -1.98 -16.66
CA ILE A 10 8.90 -1.83 -18.12
C ILE A 10 7.61 -2.56 -18.51
N ILE A 11 6.49 -1.86 -18.34
CA ILE A 11 5.26 -2.18 -19.05
C ILE A 11 5.53 -1.80 -20.50
N TYR A 12 5.48 -2.75 -21.43
CA TYR A 12 5.51 -2.44 -22.87
C TYR A 12 4.32 -1.52 -23.21
N TRP A 13 4.57 -0.24 -23.47
CA TRP A 13 3.55 0.70 -23.92
C TRP A 13 3.27 0.48 -25.41
N LYS A 14 2.34 -0.42 -25.73
CA LYS A 14 1.69 -0.45 -27.05
C LYS A 14 0.38 0.34 -26.93
N LYS A 15 0.42 1.67 -27.02
CA LYS A 15 -0.79 2.51 -26.92
C LYS A 15 -1.39 2.79 -28.30
N ASN A 16 -2.55 2.18 -28.56
CA ASN A 16 -3.55 2.76 -29.46
C ASN A 16 -4.44 3.68 -28.62
N ILE A 17 -4.43 4.98 -28.89
CA ILE A 17 -5.40 5.93 -28.33
C ILE A 17 -6.49 6.12 -29.38
N ARG A 18 -7.75 5.84 -29.01
CA ARG A 18 -8.92 6.08 -29.84
C ARG A 18 -9.84 7.06 -29.13
N LEU A 19 -10.08 8.20 -29.76
CA LEU A 19 -11.01 9.24 -29.32
C LEU A 19 -12.21 9.20 -30.26
N ASP A 20 -13.39 8.85 -29.76
CA ASP A 20 -14.64 8.90 -30.52
C ASP A 20 -15.47 10.11 -30.03
N SER A 21 -15.85 11.00 -30.95
CA SER A 21 -16.87 12.05 -30.75
C SER A 21 -18.07 11.78 -31.67
N GLU A 22 -19.25 12.26 -31.28
CA GLU A 22 -20.52 12.05 -32.00
C GLU A 22 -20.63 12.81 -33.33
N ASP A 23 -19.70 13.72 -33.66
CA ASP A 23 -19.73 14.51 -34.90
C ASP A 23 -19.24 13.72 -36.13
N GLU A 24 -19.97 13.80 -37.24
CA GLU A 24 -19.65 13.11 -38.52
C GLU A 24 -18.45 13.69 -39.28
N ASN A 25 -17.87 14.82 -38.84
CA ASN A 25 -16.78 15.48 -39.57
C ASN A 25 -15.42 14.81 -39.29
N ILE A 26 -15.11 13.81 -40.12
CA ILE A 26 -13.87 13.01 -40.10
C ILE A 26 -12.62 13.89 -40.17
N THR A 27 -12.62 14.93 -41.00
CA THR A 27 -11.49 15.86 -41.18
C THR A 27 -11.17 16.61 -39.90
N LYS A 28 -12.19 17.16 -39.23
CA LYS A 28 -12.02 17.85 -37.94
C LYS A 28 -11.43 16.93 -36.87
N LYS A 29 -11.84 15.66 -36.83
CA LYS A 29 -11.29 14.65 -35.90
C LYS A 29 -9.79 14.42 -36.10
N TRP A 30 -9.36 14.31 -37.36
CA TRP A 30 -7.95 14.16 -37.69
C TRP A 30 -7.13 15.40 -37.33
N LEU A 31 -7.64 16.60 -37.62
CA LEU A 31 -6.95 17.85 -37.26
C LEU A 31 -6.81 18.02 -35.74
N GLN A 32 -7.86 17.70 -34.98
CA GLN A 32 -7.80 17.70 -33.50
C GLN A 32 -6.83 16.64 -32.96
N THR A 33 -6.74 15.48 -33.62
CA THR A 33 -5.77 14.44 -33.27
C THR A 33 -4.34 14.91 -33.52
N ILE A 34 -4.09 15.60 -34.64
CA ILE A 34 -2.78 16.20 -34.95
C ILE A 34 -2.43 17.28 -33.91
N ILE A 35 -3.38 18.12 -33.51
CA ILE A 35 -3.17 19.12 -32.45
C ILE A 35 -2.78 18.46 -31.13
N LEU A 36 -3.47 17.39 -30.73
CA LEU A 36 -3.14 16.64 -29.52
C LEU A 36 -1.74 16.03 -29.59
N ILE A 37 -1.36 15.46 -30.74
CA ILE A 37 0.00 14.97 -31.00
C ILE A 37 1.01 16.10 -30.81
N LEU A 38 0.80 17.26 -31.46
CA LEU A 38 1.71 18.40 -31.38
C LEU A 38 1.85 18.97 -29.96
N ILE A 39 0.77 19.01 -29.17
CA ILE A 39 0.81 19.47 -27.77
C ILE A 39 1.63 18.51 -26.89
N ILE A 40 1.63 17.21 -27.20
CA ILE A 40 2.34 16.18 -26.43
C ILE A 40 3.86 16.26 -26.65
N PHE A 41 4.34 16.63 -27.84
CA PHE A 41 5.76 16.64 -28.18
C PHE A 41 6.41 18.04 -27.98
N GLN A 42 7.52 18.11 -27.23
CA GLN A 42 8.21 19.37 -26.91
C GLN A 42 9.18 19.85 -28.01
N ASN A 43 9.67 21.10 -27.86
CA ASN A 43 10.58 21.83 -28.77
C ASN A 43 11.77 20.97 -29.25
N ASN A 44 12.15 21.15 -30.52
CA ASN A 44 13.24 20.46 -31.23
C ASN A 44 13.01 18.96 -31.52
N SER A 45 11.75 18.53 -31.65
CA SER A 45 11.41 17.17 -32.09
C SER A 45 11.22 17.09 -33.62
N ILE A 46 11.66 16.01 -34.25
CA ILE A 46 11.30 15.68 -35.65
C ILE A 46 10.05 14.82 -35.59
N ILE A 47 8.95 15.29 -36.20
CA ILE A 47 7.65 14.60 -36.15
C ILE A 47 7.27 14.19 -37.57
N ASN A 48 7.35 12.89 -37.86
CA ASN A 48 6.90 12.32 -39.14
C ASN A 48 5.41 11.98 -39.05
N LEU A 49 4.57 12.72 -39.79
CA LEU A 49 3.12 12.52 -39.80
C LEU A 49 2.69 11.85 -41.10
N ILE A 50 2.36 10.57 -41.01
CA ILE A 50 1.80 9.79 -42.11
C ILE A 50 0.28 9.84 -41.98
N ILE A 51 -0.37 10.65 -42.79
CA ILE A 51 -1.82 10.89 -42.75
C ILE A 51 -2.42 10.82 -44.15
N GLU A 52 -3.75 10.73 -44.22
CA GLU A 52 -4.48 10.57 -45.48
C GLU A 52 -4.32 11.78 -46.43
N LYS A 53 -4.15 11.53 -47.73
CA LYS A 53 -3.88 12.55 -48.77
C LYS A 53 -4.84 13.74 -48.73
N SER A 54 -6.13 13.48 -48.47
CA SER A 54 -7.16 14.51 -48.35
C SER A 54 -6.82 15.57 -47.30
N ILE A 55 -6.28 15.14 -46.16
CA ILE A 55 -5.92 15.97 -45.01
C ILE A 55 -4.60 16.69 -45.24
N VAL A 56 -3.63 16.00 -45.86
CA VAL A 56 -2.36 16.60 -46.32
C VAL A 56 -2.63 17.77 -47.24
N THR A 57 -3.49 17.55 -48.24
CA THR A 57 -3.85 18.54 -49.24
C THR A 57 -4.53 19.74 -48.60
N GLU A 58 -5.38 19.52 -47.59
CA GLU A 58 -6.06 20.60 -46.85
C GLU A 58 -5.09 21.45 -46.02
N ILE A 59 -4.11 20.83 -45.34
CA ILE A 59 -3.07 21.54 -44.58
C ILE A 59 -2.17 22.35 -45.51
N LEU A 60 -1.71 21.76 -46.62
CA LEU A 60 -0.84 22.43 -47.60
C LEU A 60 -1.57 23.58 -48.30
N ASN A 61 -2.80 23.34 -48.78
CA ASN A 61 -3.63 24.38 -49.40
C ASN A 61 -3.87 25.54 -48.42
N PHE A 62 -4.10 25.24 -47.14
CA PHE A 62 -4.28 26.29 -46.13
C PHE A 62 -3.01 27.13 -45.92
N GLN A 63 -1.81 26.56 -46.04
CA GLN A 63 -0.55 27.32 -45.94
C GLN A 63 -0.42 28.37 -47.06
N GLU A 64 -0.84 28.03 -48.27
CA GLU A 64 -0.74 28.88 -49.47
C GLU A 64 -1.81 30.00 -49.54
N LEU A 65 -2.85 29.93 -48.72
CA LEU A 65 -3.94 30.90 -48.73
C LEU A 65 -3.59 32.22 -48.02
N ASN A 66 -4.05 33.32 -48.62
CA ASN A 66 -3.99 34.66 -48.02
C ASN A 66 -4.88 34.74 -46.76
N ASN A 67 -4.47 35.55 -45.77
CA ASN A 67 -5.15 35.68 -44.46
C ASN A 67 -6.67 35.93 -44.54
N ARG A 68 -7.15 36.63 -45.58
CA ARG A 68 -8.59 36.86 -45.78
C ARG A 68 -9.36 35.61 -46.24
N ARG A 69 -8.74 34.76 -47.07
CA ARG A 69 -9.35 33.51 -47.59
C ARG A 69 -9.28 32.35 -46.61
N LYS A 70 -8.34 32.41 -45.66
CA LYS A 70 -8.22 31.42 -44.57
C LYS A 70 -9.49 31.36 -43.71
N LEU A 71 -10.11 32.52 -43.44
CA LEU A 71 -11.31 32.64 -42.61
C LEU A 71 -12.54 31.93 -43.19
N ASP A 72 -12.54 31.65 -44.50
CA ASP A 72 -13.65 31.00 -45.20
C ASP A 72 -13.56 29.46 -45.15
N ILE A 73 -12.54 28.90 -44.48
CA ILE A 73 -12.34 27.44 -44.35
C ILE A 73 -12.98 26.92 -43.06
N ASP A 74 -13.79 25.86 -43.17
CA ASP A 74 -14.55 25.26 -42.07
C ASP A 74 -13.66 24.88 -40.85
N HIS A 75 -12.40 24.48 -41.07
CA HIS A 75 -11.43 24.08 -40.04
C HIS A 75 -10.35 25.14 -39.76
N HIS A 76 -10.63 26.41 -40.00
CA HIS A 76 -9.66 27.51 -39.91
C HIS A 76 -8.93 27.61 -38.57
N LEU A 77 -9.62 27.35 -37.45
CA LEU A 77 -9.04 27.45 -36.10
C LEU A 77 -8.01 26.35 -35.87
N GLU A 78 -8.36 25.11 -36.20
CA GLU A 78 -7.49 23.94 -36.05
C GLU A 78 -6.26 24.04 -36.97
N LEU A 79 -6.45 24.41 -38.23
CA LEU A 79 -5.38 24.55 -39.21
C LEU A 79 -4.41 25.70 -38.85
N ASN A 80 -4.92 26.84 -38.38
CA ASN A 80 -4.07 27.92 -37.88
C ASN A 80 -3.27 27.52 -36.65
N TYR A 81 -3.88 26.77 -35.71
CA TYR A 81 -3.16 26.30 -34.53
C TYR A 81 -1.99 25.41 -34.94
N ILE A 82 -2.24 24.40 -35.79
CA ILE A 82 -1.20 23.50 -36.30
C ILE A 82 -0.06 24.29 -36.96
N ILE A 83 -0.37 25.20 -37.87
CA ILE A 83 0.66 25.95 -38.62
C ILE A 83 1.43 26.93 -37.73
N SER A 84 0.74 27.61 -36.81
CA SER A 84 1.41 28.52 -35.87
C SER A 84 2.31 27.76 -34.90
N TYR A 85 1.87 26.59 -34.43
CA TYR A 85 2.66 25.72 -33.56
C TYR A 85 3.93 25.21 -34.27
N ILE A 86 3.79 24.73 -35.51
CA ILE A 86 4.94 24.29 -36.33
C ILE A 86 5.98 25.39 -36.48
N LYS A 87 5.54 26.61 -36.82
CA LYS A 87 6.43 27.77 -37.00
C LYS A 87 7.12 28.22 -35.71
N ASN A 88 6.39 28.22 -34.60
CA ASN A 88 6.92 28.69 -33.31
C ASN A 88 7.90 27.69 -32.67
N HIS A 89 7.75 26.39 -32.97
CA HIS A 89 8.53 25.32 -32.36
C HIS A 89 9.60 24.71 -33.28
N ASN A 90 9.82 25.31 -34.46
CA ASN A 90 10.83 24.92 -35.45
C ASN A 90 10.80 23.43 -35.82
N LEU A 91 9.58 22.87 -35.90
CA LEU A 91 9.34 21.45 -36.15
C LEU A 91 9.50 21.15 -37.64
N GLN A 92 10.28 20.13 -37.98
CA GLN A 92 10.34 19.61 -39.35
C GLN A 92 9.28 18.52 -39.47
N ILE A 93 8.18 18.84 -40.16
CA ILE A 93 7.10 17.89 -40.43
C ILE A 93 7.22 17.40 -41.87
N ASP A 94 7.48 16.10 -42.00
CA ASP A 94 7.39 15.41 -43.27
C ASP A 94 5.99 14.80 -43.39
N ILE A 95 5.19 15.30 -44.33
CA ILE A 95 3.81 14.87 -44.56
C ILE A 95 3.80 14.01 -45.82
N ARG A 96 3.63 12.69 -45.66
CA ARG A 96 3.71 11.71 -46.76
C ARG A 96 2.37 11.04 -47.04
N ASP A 97 2.07 10.83 -48.32
CA ASP A 97 0.90 10.10 -48.79
C ASP A 97 1.14 8.59 -48.67
N LYS A 98 0.19 7.89 -48.02
CA LYS A 98 0.20 6.42 -47.87
C LYS A 98 0.15 5.68 -49.21
N GLY A 99 -0.34 6.32 -50.27
CA GLY A 99 -0.55 5.70 -51.59
C GLY A 99 0.53 5.94 -52.64
N GLU A 100 1.43 6.92 -52.46
CA GLU A 100 2.35 7.37 -53.53
C GLU A 100 3.85 7.17 -53.26
N ASP A 101 4.26 6.79 -52.04
CA ASP A 101 5.68 6.63 -51.69
C ASP A 101 6.13 5.15 -51.84
N PRO A 102 6.89 4.77 -52.89
CA PRO A 102 7.28 3.37 -53.15
C PRO A 102 8.17 2.78 -52.05
N ASP A 103 8.81 3.62 -51.24
CA ASP A 103 9.68 3.24 -50.13
C ASP A 103 8.95 3.24 -48.77
N TYR A 104 7.63 3.46 -48.75
CA TYR A 104 6.80 3.56 -47.54
C TYR A 104 7.00 2.37 -46.57
N ILE A 105 7.01 1.15 -47.11
CA ILE A 105 7.17 -0.07 -46.32
C ILE A 105 8.59 -0.17 -45.76
N GLU A 106 9.60 0.22 -46.53
CA GLU A 106 11.01 0.17 -46.12
C GLU A 106 11.32 1.21 -45.04
N ILE A 107 10.75 2.42 -45.17
CA ILE A 107 10.89 3.50 -44.18
C ILE A 107 10.19 3.14 -42.87
N ILE A 108 8.97 2.59 -42.91
CA ILE A 108 8.29 2.10 -41.70
C ILE A 108 9.09 1.00 -41.03
N ASN A 109 9.57 0.01 -41.79
CA ASN A 109 10.37 -1.07 -41.22
C ASN A 109 11.67 -0.55 -40.58
N ASN A 110 12.34 0.43 -41.18
CA ASN A 110 13.53 1.05 -40.63
C ASN A 110 13.23 1.87 -39.35
N LEU A 111 12.15 2.65 -39.34
CA LEU A 111 11.71 3.41 -38.15
C LEU A 111 11.25 2.49 -37.02
N GLU A 112 10.57 1.38 -37.33
CA GLU A 112 10.20 0.34 -36.36
C GLU A 112 11.46 -0.32 -35.78
N THR A 113 12.46 -0.60 -36.62
CA THR A 113 13.74 -1.18 -36.18
C THR A 113 14.54 -0.22 -35.29
N GLU A 114 14.59 1.08 -35.63
CA GLU A 114 15.19 2.11 -34.77
C GLU A 114 14.44 2.27 -33.44
N ASN A 115 13.11 2.30 -33.46
CA ASN A 115 12.29 2.37 -32.25
C ASN A 115 12.48 1.13 -31.36
N GLU A 116 12.59 -0.08 -31.94
CA GLU A 116 12.93 -1.30 -31.18
C GLU A 116 14.33 -1.23 -30.54
N LEU A 117 15.29 -0.54 -31.17
CA LEU A 117 16.63 -0.33 -30.63
C LEU A 117 16.67 0.76 -29.55
N ILE A 118 15.78 1.74 -29.60
CA ILE A 118 15.59 2.78 -28.57
C ILE A 118 14.87 2.19 -27.35
N MET A 119 13.79 1.43 -27.56
CA MET A 119 13.02 0.76 -26.49
C MET A 119 13.83 -0.28 -25.68
N LYS A 120 14.95 -0.79 -26.24
CA LYS A 120 15.88 -1.70 -25.55
C LYS A 120 16.86 -0.99 -24.63
N ARG A 121 16.98 0.34 -24.71
CA ARG A 121 17.76 1.16 -23.78
C ARG A 121 16.78 1.65 -22.72
N ASP A 122 16.91 1.15 -21.50
CA ASP A 122 16.02 1.41 -20.34
C ASP A 122 15.98 2.90 -19.90
N GLU A 123 16.53 3.83 -20.68
CA GLU A 123 16.71 5.23 -20.34
C GLU A 123 15.80 6.07 -21.26
N ASP A 124 14.88 6.81 -20.63
CA ASP A 124 13.92 7.78 -21.19
C ASP A 124 12.55 7.24 -21.60
N ILE A 125 11.83 6.64 -20.64
CA ILE A 125 10.36 6.61 -20.68
C ILE A 125 9.84 7.92 -20.06
N GLU A 126 9.39 8.87 -20.88
CA GLU A 126 8.59 10.00 -20.38
C GLU A 126 7.24 9.49 -19.87
N ALA A 127 7.12 9.35 -18.55
CA ALA A 127 5.86 9.06 -17.90
C ALA A 127 4.95 10.30 -17.97
N ILE A 128 3.90 10.24 -18.80
CA ILE A 128 2.83 11.25 -18.77
C ILE A 128 2.10 11.13 -17.44
N HIS A 129 2.36 12.08 -16.55
CA HIS A 129 1.67 12.17 -15.28
C HIS A 129 0.30 12.83 -15.50
N ILE A 130 -0.77 12.03 -15.50
CA ILE A 130 -2.13 12.55 -15.52
C ILE A 130 -2.47 12.98 -14.09
N GLU A 131 -2.66 14.29 -13.87
CA GLU A 131 -3.17 14.79 -12.59
C GLU A 131 -4.60 14.30 -12.37
N GLU A 132 -4.80 13.40 -11.40
CA GLU A 132 -6.11 12.80 -11.11
C GLU A 132 -7.18 13.84 -10.71
N GLU A 133 -6.76 15.03 -10.28
CA GLU A 133 -7.64 16.12 -9.88
C GLU A 133 -8.32 16.83 -11.06
N THR A 134 -7.79 16.71 -12.28
CA THR A 134 -8.33 17.38 -13.48
C THR A 134 -9.44 16.58 -14.16
N LEU A 135 -9.45 15.25 -14.02
CA LEU A 135 -10.45 14.34 -14.59
C LEU A 135 -11.71 14.23 -13.68
N LYS A 136 -12.41 15.36 -13.50
CA LYS A 136 -13.61 15.45 -12.65
C LYS A 136 -14.89 14.92 -13.32
N THR A 137 -14.97 14.96 -14.65
CA THR A 137 -16.16 14.62 -15.45
C THR A 137 -15.85 13.47 -16.41
N ASN A 138 -16.79 12.52 -16.56
CA ASN A 138 -16.69 11.42 -17.53
C ASN A 138 -17.13 11.92 -18.93
N GLU A 139 -16.48 12.95 -19.44
CA GLU A 139 -16.79 13.46 -20.79
C GLU A 139 -16.34 12.50 -21.90
N TYR A 140 -15.38 11.62 -21.58
CA TYR A 140 -14.79 10.67 -22.51
C TYR A 140 -14.84 9.24 -21.98
N ASN A 141 -15.02 8.29 -22.90
CA ASN A 141 -14.89 6.87 -22.62
C ASN A 141 -13.40 6.51 -22.53
N LEU A 142 -12.92 6.18 -21.32
CA LEU A 142 -11.56 5.69 -21.12
C LEU A 142 -11.50 4.18 -21.37
N TYR A 143 -10.48 3.73 -22.10
CA TYR A 143 -10.18 2.30 -22.29
C TYR A 143 -8.85 1.94 -21.63
N TRP A 144 -8.80 0.83 -20.89
CA TRP A 144 -7.58 0.23 -20.35
C TRP A 144 -7.41 -1.19 -20.89
N ASN A 145 -6.27 -1.48 -21.53
CA ASN A 145 -5.98 -2.78 -22.13
C ASN A 145 -7.10 -3.22 -23.08
N ASN A 146 -7.57 -2.31 -23.93
CA ASN A 146 -8.70 -2.47 -24.85
C ASN A 146 -10.05 -2.75 -24.18
N ASN A 147 -10.14 -2.65 -22.86
CA ASN A 147 -11.40 -2.79 -22.12
C ASN A 147 -11.93 -1.42 -21.75
N LEU A 148 -13.21 -1.18 -22.04
CA LEU A 148 -13.90 0.03 -21.58
C LEU A 148 -13.87 0.10 -20.06
N VAL A 149 -13.45 1.23 -19.52
CA VAL A 149 -13.53 1.52 -18.09
C VAL A 149 -14.99 1.83 -17.76
N LYS A 150 -15.72 0.82 -17.31
CA LYS A 150 -17.18 0.87 -17.04
C LYS A 150 -17.59 1.76 -15.85
N TRP A 151 -16.63 2.44 -15.19
CA TRP A 151 -16.85 3.21 -13.96
C TRP A 151 -16.21 4.59 -14.06
N ALA A 152 -16.65 5.55 -13.23
CA ALA A 152 -16.01 6.86 -13.16
C ALA A 152 -14.49 6.75 -12.92
N TYR A 153 -13.69 7.52 -13.66
CA TYR A 153 -12.23 7.41 -13.68
C TYR A 153 -11.63 7.39 -12.27
N ARG A 154 -12.05 8.33 -11.42
CA ARG A 154 -11.61 8.42 -10.03
C ARG A 154 -11.90 7.15 -9.22
N ARG A 155 -13.07 6.53 -9.43
CA ARG A 155 -13.43 5.27 -8.74
C ARG A 155 -12.57 4.12 -9.25
N TRP A 156 -12.32 4.07 -10.55
CA TRP A 156 -11.45 3.07 -11.16
C TRP A 156 -10.00 3.19 -10.68
N SER A 157 -9.41 4.39 -10.67
CA SER A 157 -8.03 4.61 -10.18
C SER A 157 -7.91 4.19 -8.71
N LYS A 158 -8.91 4.55 -7.90
CA LYS A 158 -8.96 4.13 -6.49
C LYS A 158 -8.99 2.61 -6.32
N ILE A 159 -9.72 1.89 -7.17
CA ILE A 159 -9.76 0.43 -7.15
C ILE A 159 -8.38 -0.16 -7.48
N ILE A 160 -7.68 0.39 -8.47
CA ILE A 160 -6.33 -0.06 -8.85
C ILE A 160 -5.33 0.18 -7.73
N SER A 161 -5.34 1.38 -7.16
CA SER A 161 -4.46 1.76 -6.05
C SER A 161 -4.68 0.84 -4.85
N GLN A 162 -5.93 0.52 -4.53
CA GLN A 162 -6.26 -0.44 -3.47
C GLN A 162 -5.79 -1.86 -3.79
N ALA A 163 -5.93 -2.33 -5.04
CA ALA A 163 -5.42 -3.62 -5.47
C ALA A 163 -3.89 -3.68 -5.35
N LYS A 164 -3.19 -2.58 -5.68
CA LYS A 164 -1.73 -2.45 -5.52
C LYS A 164 -1.32 -2.52 -4.05
N TRP A 165 -1.96 -1.77 -3.16
CA TRP A 165 -1.63 -1.83 -1.73
C TRP A 165 -1.95 -3.18 -1.10
N LYS A 166 -3.07 -3.80 -1.47
CA LYS A 166 -3.41 -5.17 -1.06
C LYS A 166 -2.32 -6.15 -1.51
N HIS A 167 -1.87 -6.02 -2.75
CA HIS A 167 -0.78 -6.80 -3.30
C HIS A 167 0.52 -6.62 -2.51
N ASP A 168 0.93 -5.38 -2.25
CA ASP A 168 2.15 -5.07 -1.48
C ASP A 168 2.10 -5.66 -0.07
N LEU A 169 0.94 -5.60 0.58
CA LEU A 169 0.73 -6.16 1.92
C LEU A 169 0.88 -7.70 1.91
N LEU A 170 0.24 -8.39 0.97
CA LEU A 170 0.31 -9.86 0.85
C LEU A 170 1.74 -10.38 0.67
N HIS A 171 2.57 -9.61 -0.03
CA HIS A 171 3.97 -9.96 -0.33
C HIS A 171 4.98 -9.33 0.63
N CYS A 172 4.51 -8.63 1.68
CA CYS A 172 5.37 -8.10 2.72
C CYS A 172 5.94 -9.25 3.57
N LYS A 173 7.28 -9.34 3.64
CA LYS A 173 7.97 -10.39 4.40
C LYS A 173 7.70 -10.32 5.91
N LEU A 174 7.41 -9.13 6.44
CA LEU A 174 7.23 -8.91 7.88
C LEU A 174 5.93 -9.49 8.45
N ILE A 175 4.96 -9.78 7.58
CA ILE A 175 3.64 -10.35 7.93
C ILE A 175 3.36 -11.61 7.12
N GLU A 176 4.42 -12.22 6.58
CA GLU A 176 4.32 -13.43 5.77
C GLU A 176 3.67 -14.57 6.55
N ASP A 177 3.99 -14.70 7.83
CA ASP A 177 3.43 -15.70 8.74
C ASP A 177 1.91 -15.61 8.88
N LEU A 178 1.32 -14.41 8.84
CA LEU A 178 -0.14 -14.21 8.84
C LEU A 178 -0.79 -14.67 7.51
N PHE A 179 -0.02 -14.71 6.42
CA PHE A 179 -0.53 -15.04 5.09
C PHE A 179 -0.29 -16.49 4.66
N ILE A 180 0.71 -17.20 5.22
CA ILE A 180 1.03 -18.60 4.87
C ILE A 180 -0.21 -19.50 5.02
N ASN A 181 -0.92 -19.39 6.13
CA ASN A 181 -2.10 -20.21 6.43
C ASN A 181 -3.43 -19.49 6.19
N ASN A 182 -3.42 -18.35 5.48
CA ASN A 182 -4.61 -17.51 5.33
C ASN A 182 -5.76 -18.19 4.57
N TYR A 183 -5.48 -19.26 3.80
CA TYR A 183 -6.49 -20.10 3.17
C TYR A 183 -7.43 -20.79 4.18
N LYS A 184 -7.01 -20.94 5.44
CA LYS A 184 -7.84 -21.45 6.53
C LYS A 184 -8.92 -20.47 6.97
N ASP A 185 -8.80 -19.21 6.53
CA ASP A 185 -9.85 -18.20 6.63
C ASP A 185 -10.28 -17.92 8.09
N GLU A 186 -9.32 -17.87 9.02
CA GLU A 186 -9.58 -17.61 10.44
C GLU A 186 -9.76 -16.10 10.75
N PHE A 187 -9.13 -15.23 9.95
CA PHE A 187 -9.03 -13.80 10.26
C PHE A 187 -10.09 -12.97 9.56
N ASP A 188 -10.69 -12.05 10.31
CA ASP A 188 -11.49 -10.96 9.75
C ASP A 188 -10.59 -9.78 9.41
N TRP A 189 -10.09 -9.76 8.17
CA TRP A 189 -9.19 -8.71 7.70
C TRP A 189 -9.85 -7.33 7.63
N GLU A 190 -11.17 -7.26 7.46
CA GLU A 190 -11.85 -5.96 7.43
C GLU A 190 -11.86 -5.31 8.81
N ILE A 191 -12.28 -6.05 9.84
CA ILE A 191 -12.22 -5.58 11.24
C ILE A 191 -10.78 -5.29 11.66
N SER A 192 -9.84 -6.19 11.31
CA SER A 192 -8.42 -6.02 11.64
C SER A 192 -7.86 -4.72 11.04
N LEU A 193 -8.06 -4.48 9.75
CA LEU A 193 -7.55 -3.28 9.07
C LEU A 193 -8.28 -2.02 9.52
N GLU A 194 -9.57 -2.09 9.83
CA GLU A 194 -10.32 -0.99 10.45
C GLU A 194 -9.68 -0.60 11.80
N PHE A 195 -9.37 -1.58 12.65
CA PHE A 195 -8.74 -1.37 13.94
C PHE A 195 -7.31 -0.82 13.83
N ILE A 196 -6.47 -1.42 12.96
CA ILE A 196 -5.08 -1.00 12.74
C ILE A 196 -5.03 0.43 12.20
N SER A 197 -5.96 0.80 11.32
CA SER A 197 -6.08 2.16 10.78
C SER A 197 -6.81 3.13 11.71
N ASN A 198 -7.15 2.72 12.94
CA ASN A 198 -7.84 3.51 13.96
C ASN A 198 -9.18 4.10 13.50
N ARG A 199 -9.81 3.49 12.48
CA ARG A 199 -11.10 3.93 11.93
C ARG A 199 -12.28 3.54 12.80
N ASN A 200 -12.07 2.64 13.76
CA ASN A 200 -13.04 2.31 14.80
C ASN A 200 -13.23 3.44 15.82
N GLN A 201 -12.26 4.35 15.96
CA GLN A 201 -12.28 5.45 16.95
C GLN A 201 -12.43 6.84 16.31
N CYS A 202 -11.85 7.08 15.13
CA CYS A 202 -11.89 8.39 14.48
C CYS A 202 -12.85 8.42 13.28
N ARG A 203 -13.68 9.48 13.20
CA ARG A 203 -14.41 9.81 11.96
C ARG A 203 -13.41 10.12 10.85
N LYS A 204 -13.73 9.73 9.61
CA LYS A 204 -12.86 9.67 8.41
C LYS A 204 -12.08 10.95 8.04
N THR A 205 -12.27 12.07 8.74
CA THR A 205 -11.75 13.40 8.40
C THR A 205 -10.93 14.09 9.50
N VAL A 206 -10.78 13.50 10.70
CA VAL A 206 -10.01 14.13 11.81
C VAL A 206 -8.77 13.30 12.11
N CYS A 207 -7.59 13.89 11.92
CA CYS A 207 -6.31 13.33 12.34
C CYS A 207 -5.69 14.29 13.35
N ASN A 208 -5.57 13.86 14.61
CA ASN A 208 -4.80 14.58 15.62
C ASN A 208 -3.46 13.84 15.88
N THR A 209 -2.58 14.47 16.66
CA THR A 209 -1.26 13.91 16.98
C THR A 209 -1.37 12.55 17.66
N GLN A 210 -2.34 12.38 18.56
CA GLN A 210 -2.54 11.13 19.30
C GLN A 210 -2.95 9.98 18.38
N ASP A 211 -3.95 10.21 17.53
CA ASP A 211 -4.41 9.27 16.51
C ASP A 211 -3.27 8.85 15.54
N SER A 212 -2.41 9.79 15.15
CA SER A 212 -1.23 9.50 14.34
C SER A 212 -0.22 8.60 15.05
N LEU A 213 0.01 8.83 16.35
CA LEU A 213 0.88 8.00 17.18
C LEU A 213 0.31 6.59 17.35
N ASP A 214 -1.01 6.48 17.57
CA ASP A 214 -1.69 5.20 17.77
C ASP A 214 -1.71 4.35 16.50
N ARG A 215 -2.01 4.95 15.34
CA ARG A 215 -1.85 4.28 14.04
C ARG A 215 -0.42 3.82 13.81
N SER A 216 0.56 4.69 14.09
CA SER A 216 1.98 4.34 13.93
C SER A 216 2.37 3.15 14.80
N TYR A 217 1.91 3.12 16.06
CA TYR A 217 2.12 2.01 16.96
C TYR A 217 1.48 0.72 16.43
N LYS A 218 0.18 0.73 16.10
CA LYS A 218 -0.56 -0.44 15.60
C LYS A 218 0.09 -1.02 14.34
N ILE A 219 0.49 -0.17 13.39
CA ILE A 219 1.19 -0.61 12.17
C ILE A 219 2.56 -1.22 12.48
N LYS A 220 3.37 -0.57 13.33
CA LYS A 220 4.69 -1.11 13.72
C LYS A 220 4.58 -2.42 14.48
N ASN A 221 3.56 -2.55 15.32
CA ASN A 221 3.30 -3.75 16.09
C ASN A 221 2.85 -4.90 15.19
N LEU A 222 1.90 -4.64 14.28
CA LEU A 222 1.52 -5.59 13.23
C LEU A 222 2.75 -6.07 12.46
N LEU A 223 3.65 -5.18 12.06
CA LEU A 223 4.85 -5.51 11.28
C LEU A 223 6.01 -6.09 12.12
N MET A 224 5.84 -6.25 13.45
CA MET A 224 6.89 -6.69 14.38
C MET A 224 8.17 -5.83 14.34
N ILE A 225 8.03 -4.53 14.05
CA ILE A 225 9.15 -3.55 13.96
C ILE A 225 9.10 -2.51 15.08
N LEU A 226 8.54 -2.88 16.23
CA LEU A 226 8.66 -2.06 17.44
C LEU A 226 10.14 -1.86 17.79
N PRO A 227 10.52 -0.71 18.40
CA PRO A 227 11.91 -0.44 18.79
C PRO A 227 12.45 -1.41 19.85
N THR A 228 13.01 -2.54 19.40
CA THR A 228 13.74 -3.50 20.24
C THR A 228 15.24 -3.30 20.13
N TYR A 229 16.02 -3.72 21.13
CA TYR A 229 17.48 -3.64 21.09
C TYR A 229 18.07 -4.45 19.93
N LYS A 230 17.51 -5.63 19.61
CA LYS A 230 17.90 -6.38 18.40
C LYS A 230 17.73 -5.55 17.13
N LEU A 231 16.58 -4.92 16.95
CA LEU A 231 16.29 -4.12 15.76
C LEU A 231 17.16 -2.86 15.67
N LEU A 232 17.41 -2.20 16.81
CA LEU A 232 18.28 -1.03 16.88
C LEU A 232 19.75 -1.40 16.59
N TYR A 233 20.21 -2.52 17.14
CA TYR A 233 21.54 -3.07 16.88
C TYR A 233 21.73 -3.38 15.39
N ASP A 234 20.77 -4.09 14.77
CA ASP A 234 20.81 -4.47 13.35
C ASP A 234 20.81 -3.25 12.41
N ARG A 235 20.22 -2.13 12.85
CA ARG A 235 20.24 -0.85 12.14
C ARG A 235 21.55 -0.07 12.30
N GLY A 236 22.46 -0.57 13.13
CA GLY A 236 23.68 0.14 13.51
C GLY A 236 23.37 1.44 14.24
N THR A 237 22.37 1.46 15.12
CA THR A 237 22.05 2.64 15.92
C THR A 237 23.21 3.01 16.83
N ASN A 238 23.56 4.31 16.88
CA ASN A 238 24.64 4.80 17.71
C ASN A 238 24.40 4.51 19.20
N LYS A 239 25.47 4.22 19.96
CA LYS A 239 25.47 3.80 21.38
C LYS A 239 24.77 2.48 21.72
N ILE A 240 24.14 1.78 20.76
CA ILE A 240 23.58 0.45 20.98
C ILE A 240 24.62 -0.59 20.59
N GLU A 241 25.35 -1.14 21.56
CA GLU A 241 26.49 -2.04 21.32
C GLU A 241 26.09 -3.51 21.23
N THR A 242 24.99 -3.90 21.87
CA THR A 242 24.53 -5.29 21.91
C THR A 242 23.03 -5.35 21.57
N PRO A 243 22.56 -6.50 21.05
CA PRO A 243 21.13 -6.76 20.86
C PRO A 243 20.42 -7.21 22.15
N THR A 244 21.15 -7.34 23.26
CA THR A 244 20.65 -7.87 24.54
C THR A 244 19.58 -6.96 25.13
N CYS A 245 18.59 -7.56 25.80
CA CYS A 245 17.57 -6.82 26.53
C CYS A 245 18.20 -6.04 27.68
N PRO A 246 18.04 -4.71 27.74
CA PRO A 246 18.62 -3.90 28.81
C PRO A 246 17.92 -4.12 30.16
N ARG A 247 16.73 -4.74 30.17
CA ARG A 247 15.96 -4.94 31.40
C ARG A 247 16.35 -6.23 32.12
N CYS A 248 16.41 -7.34 31.39
CA CYS A 248 16.69 -8.66 31.97
C CYS A 248 18.13 -9.13 31.76
N GLU A 249 18.85 -8.57 30.79
CA GLU A 249 20.25 -8.91 30.46
C GLU A 249 20.51 -10.39 30.08
N GLU A 250 19.47 -11.21 29.96
CA GLU A 250 19.58 -12.67 29.74
C GLU A 250 19.67 -13.09 28.26
N GLY A 251 19.27 -12.24 27.31
CA GLY A 251 19.25 -12.60 25.88
C GLY A 251 18.86 -11.47 24.94
N GLU A 252 18.82 -11.76 23.63
CA GLU A 252 18.46 -10.77 22.61
C GLU A 252 17.03 -10.24 22.78
N GLU A 253 16.85 -8.92 22.78
CA GLU A 253 15.53 -8.30 22.82
C GLU A 253 14.88 -8.36 21.43
N THR A 254 14.21 -9.47 21.15
CA THR A 254 13.35 -9.62 19.96
C THR A 254 11.95 -9.03 20.20
N TRP A 255 11.13 -8.92 19.15
CA TRP A 255 9.74 -8.51 19.31
C TRP A 255 8.97 -9.45 20.25
N ASP A 256 9.18 -10.76 20.15
CA ASP A 256 8.58 -11.75 21.04
C ASP A 256 9.01 -11.53 22.50
N HIS A 257 10.32 -11.28 22.71
CA HIS A 257 10.88 -11.09 24.05
C HIS A 257 10.26 -9.90 24.79
N ILE A 258 9.90 -8.80 24.11
CA ILE A 258 9.24 -7.65 24.75
C ILE A 258 8.04 -8.10 25.58
N TRP A 259 7.25 -9.01 25.02
CA TRP A 259 5.97 -9.44 25.60
C TRP A 259 6.10 -10.57 26.61
N THR A 260 7.23 -11.30 26.57
CA THR A 260 7.49 -12.46 27.45
C THR A 260 8.68 -12.24 28.39
N CYS A 261 9.20 -11.02 28.48
CA CYS A 261 10.32 -10.68 29.35
C CYS A 261 9.96 -10.96 30.82
N ASN A 262 10.85 -11.59 31.56
CA ASN A 262 10.66 -11.91 32.98
C ASN A 262 10.62 -10.67 33.89
N GLN A 263 11.09 -9.51 33.40
CA GLN A 263 11.00 -8.22 34.09
C GLN A 263 9.70 -7.48 33.81
N ASN A 264 8.75 -8.08 33.08
CA ASN A 264 7.41 -7.52 32.95
C ASN A 264 6.64 -7.79 34.27
N GLU A 265 5.91 -6.78 34.75
CA GLU A 265 5.05 -6.90 35.94
C GLU A 265 3.94 -7.94 35.74
N PHE A 266 3.40 -8.00 34.52
CA PHE A 266 2.33 -8.90 34.12
C PHE A 266 2.74 -9.68 32.87
N ASN A 267 2.34 -10.96 32.82
CA ASN A 267 2.35 -11.70 31.56
C ASN A 267 1.07 -11.38 30.76
N ILE A 268 1.03 -11.77 29.48
CA ILE A 268 -0.12 -11.47 28.59
C ILE A 268 -1.45 -12.00 29.15
N LYS A 269 -1.44 -13.21 29.74
CA LYS A 269 -2.63 -13.83 30.30
C LYS A 269 -3.13 -13.04 31.52
N ASP A 270 -2.23 -12.63 32.40
CA ASP A 270 -2.58 -11.79 33.56
C ASP A 270 -3.23 -10.48 33.11
N VAL A 271 -2.71 -9.84 32.05
CA VAL A 271 -3.31 -8.61 31.51
C VAL A 271 -4.73 -8.83 30.98
N ILE A 272 -4.97 -9.95 30.29
CA ILE A 272 -6.31 -10.30 29.79
C ILE A 272 -7.27 -10.54 30.95
N GLU A 273 -6.86 -11.31 31.95
CA GLU A 273 -7.68 -11.60 33.14
C GLU A 273 -7.94 -10.34 33.97
N ASN A 274 -6.93 -9.50 34.19
CA ASN A 274 -7.07 -8.21 34.88
C ASN A 274 -8.01 -7.27 34.14
N THR A 275 -7.97 -7.26 32.80
CA THR A 275 -8.92 -6.46 31.98
C THR A 275 -10.36 -6.88 32.25
N ILE A 276 -10.64 -8.18 32.35
CA ILE A 276 -11.97 -8.72 32.67
C ILE A 276 -12.38 -8.36 34.10
N ILE A 277 -11.48 -8.53 35.07
CA ILE A 277 -11.72 -8.19 36.49
C ILE A 277 -12.01 -6.69 36.67
N GLU A 278 -11.29 -5.81 35.97
CA GLU A 278 -11.54 -4.37 36.01
C GLU A 278 -12.92 -4.02 35.46
N ILE A 279 -13.32 -4.66 34.36
CA ILE A 279 -14.67 -4.52 33.78
C ILE A 279 -15.70 -4.94 34.84
N GLU A 280 -15.57 -6.13 35.45
CA GLU A 280 -16.46 -6.61 36.51
C GLU A 280 -16.58 -5.65 37.70
N LYS A 281 -15.44 -5.17 38.22
CA LYS A 281 -15.42 -4.21 39.34
C LYS A 281 -16.17 -2.93 39.01
N LYS A 282 -16.01 -2.39 37.79
CA LYS A 282 -16.74 -1.19 37.36
C LYS A 282 -18.27 -1.38 37.42
N TYR A 283 -18.78 -2.60 37.26
CA TYR A 283 -20.22 -2.90 37.46
C TYR A 283 -20.60 -3.05 38.93
N THR A 284 -19.81 -3.75 39.75
CA THR A 284 -20.16 -4.01 41.15
C THR A 284 -20.16 -2.74 42.00
N THR A 285 -19.19 -1.83 41.81
CA THR A 285 -19.00 -0.66 42.68
C THR A 285 -20.03 0.46 42.46
N LYS A 286 -20.71 0.52 41.30
CA LYS A 286 -21.71 1.56 40.99
C LYS A 286 -23.16 1.18 41.33
N GLY A 287 -23.39 -0.02 41.85
CA GLY A 287 -24.68 -0.40 42.47
C GLY A 287 -24.90 0.25 43.85
N GLN A 288 -23.89 0.92 44.40
CA GLN A 288 -23.91 1.54 45.74
C GLN A 288 -23.04 2.82 45.78
N SER A 289 -23.46 3.91 45.13
CA SER A 289 -23.21 5.28 45.63
C SER A 289 -23.71 6.36 44.67
N HIS A 290 -24.31 7.38 45.29
CA HIS A 290 -24.75 8.67 44.80
C HIS A 290 -23.75 9.43 43.92
N GLU A 291 -24.32 10.32 43.12
CA GLU A 291 -23.75 11.49 42.46
C GLU A 291 -22.53 12.08 43.18
N THR A 292 -21.38 12.07 42.51
CA THR A 292 -20.43 13.17 42.61
C THR A 292 -19.99 13.53 41.21
N GLU A 293 -20.36 14.74 40.83
CA GLU A 293 -19.94 15.45 39.63
C GLU A 293 -18.42 15.64 39.67
N GLU A 294 -17.70 15.16 38.65
CA GLU A 294 -16.48 15.80 38.14
C GLU A 294 -15.95 15.06 36.89
N ASN A 295 -15.74 15.85 35.82
CA ASN A 295 -15.01 15.59 34.57
C ASN A 295 -15.81 15.16 33.30
N ASN A 296 -16.36 16.18 32.62
CA ASN A 296 -17.13 16.16 31.37
C ASN A 296 -16.35 15.75 30.08
N THR A 297 -15.36 14.87 30.15
CA THR A 297 -14.74 14.29 28.93
C THR A 297 -14.56 12.77 29.02
N GLN A 298 -14.49 12.21 30.23
CA GLN A 298 -14.48 10.75 30.47
C GLN A 298 -15.88 10.13 30.49
N GLN A 299 -16.91 10.94 30.81
CA GLN A 299 -18.30 10.49 31.03
C GLN A 299 -18.89 9.71 29.84
N ASN A 300 -18.68 10.20 28.61
CA ASN A 300 -19.30 9.63 27.41
C ASN A 300 -18.77 8.24 27.02
N ASP A 301 -17.48 7.99 27.24
CA ASP A 301 -16.86 6.69 26.90
C ASP A 301 -17.22 5.63 27.95
N ASP A 302 -17.31 6.02 29.22
CA ASP A 302 -17.77 5.15 30.31
C ASP A 302 -19.27 4.81 30.18
N ASP A 303 -20.11 5.76 29.72
CA ASP A 303 -21.52 5.52 29.45
C ASP A 303 -21.72 4.60 28.22
N ALA A 304 -20.90 4.74 27.18
CA ALA A 304 -20.92 3.84 26.03
C ALA A 304 -20.44 2.42 26.40
N LEU A 305 -19.41 2.30 27.24
CA LEU A 305 -18.96 1.03 27.80
C LEU A 305 -20.05 0.36 28.64
N LYS A 306 -20.74 1.15 29.47
CA LYS A 306 -21.89 0.67 30.26
C LYS A 306 -22.94 0.06 29.35
N ILE A 307 -23.42 0.79 28.35
CA ILE A 307 -24.42 0.30 27.38
C ILE A 307 -24.01 -1.03 26.72
N ILE A 308 -22.73 -1.18 26.35
CA ILE A 308 -22.26 -2.38 25.65
C ILE A 308 -22.30 -3.62 26.56
N PHE A 309 -21.96 -3.46 27.84
CA PHE A 309 -21.83 -4.54 28.82
C PHE A 309 -22.98 -4.61 29.83
N ASP A 310 -24.03 -3.79 29.65
CA ASP A 310 -25.25 -3.78 30.49
C ASP A 310 -25.91 -5.16 30.57
N ASN A 311 -25.68 -6.02 29.57
CA ASN A 311 -26.08 -7.43 29.61
C ASN A 311 -25.03 -8.27 30.38
N ILE A 312 -24.99 -8.09 31.69
CA ILE A 312 -24.05 -8.76 32.61
C ILE A 312 -24.13 -10.29 32.49
N GLU A 313 -25.33 -10.85 32.29
CA GLU A 313 -25.51 -12.29 32.08
C GLU A 313 -24.73 -12.76 30.84
N THR A 314 -24.88 -12.06 29.71
CA THR A 314 -24.16 -12.39 28.48
C THR A 314 -22.65 -12.18 28.63
N PHE A 315 -22.22 -11.13 29.34
CA PHE A 315 -20.80 -10.91 29.63
C PHE A 315 -20.21 -12.05 30.50
N ASN A 316 -20.92 -12.46 31.56
CA ASN A 316 -20.49 -13.55 32.45
C ASN A 316 -20.37 -14.90 31.74
N GLU A 317 -21.25 -15.18 30.79
CA GLU A 317 -21.16 -16.37 29.94
C GLU A 317 -19.97 -16.30 28.97
N ILE A 318 -19.74 -15.15 28.34
CA ILE A 318 -18.70 -14.98 27.31
C ILE A 318 -17.29 -14.90 27.89
N LYS A 319 -17.09 -14.29 29.06
CA LYS A 319 -15.74 -13.96 29.58
C LYS A 319 -14.83 -15.19 29.71
N VAL A 320 -15.37 -16.31 30.18
CA VAL A 320 -14.59 -17.56 30.36
C VAL A 320 -14.28 -18.17 29.00
N GLU A 321 -15.27 -18.26 28.11
CA GLU A 321 -15.07 -18.76 26.75
C GLU A 321 -14.05 -17.92 25.97
N PHE A 322 -14.07 -16.60 26.17
CA PHE A 322 -13.13 -15.66 25.55
C PHE A 322 -11.69 -15.92 25.99
N VAL A 323 -11.44 -16.05 27.29
CA VAL A 323 -10.09 -16.36 27.82
C VAL A 323 -9.62 -17.72 27.30
N LEU A 324 -10.46 -18.76 27.38
CA LEU A 324 -10.14 -20.09 26.87
C LEU A 324 -9.87 -20.07 25.37
N PHE A 325 -10.64 -19.31 24.60
CA PHE A 325 -10.44 -19.15 23.17
C PHE A 325 -9.06 -18.56 22.86
N LEU A 326 -8.66 -17.51 23.59
CA LEU A 326 -7.37 -16.84 23.41
C LEU A 326 -6.19 -17.70 23.87
N ASP A 327 -6.37 -18.55 24.87
CA ASP A 327 -5.32 -19.43 25.39
C ASP A 327 -5.06 -20.67 24.50
N ASN A 328 -6.00 -20.99 23.60
CA ASN A 328 -5.84 -22.08 22.63
C ASN A 328 -4.72 -21.80 21.62
N LYS A 329 -4.17 -22.88 21.03
CA LYS A 329 -3.18 -22.79 19.96
C LYS A 329 -3.76 -22.07 18.73
N SER A 330 -2.96 -21.19 18.15
CA SER A 330 -3.29 -20.53 16.88
C SER A 330 -3.22 -21.54 15.74
N VAL A 331 -4.23 -21.46 14.86
CA VAL A 331 -4.31 -22.27 13.64
C VAL A 331 -3.44 -21.67 12.53
N ILE A 332 -3.16 -20.37 12.61
CA ILE A 332 -2.40 -19.60 11.63
C ILE A 332 -0.93 -19.45 12.04
N LEU A 333 -0.67 -19.01 13.27
CA LEU A 333 0.66 -18.74 13.83
C LEU A 333 1.24 -20.01 14.48
N PRO A 334 2.27 -20.65 13.90
CA PRO A 334 2.84 -21.88 14.44
C PRO A 334 3.44 -21.65 15.83
N ASN A 335 3.23 -22.60 16.77
CA ASN A 335 3.75 -22.56 18.14
C ASN A 335 3.32 -21.34 18.98
N LYS A 336 2.31 -20.60 18.54
CA LYS A 336 1.75 -19.45 19.28
C LYS A 336 0.31 -19.76 19.69
N LYS A 337 -0.13 -19.15 20.79
CA LYS A 337 -1.53 -19.12 21.22
C LYS A 337 -2.31 -18.00 20.50
N ARG A 338 -3.63 -18.03 20.51
CA ARG A 338 -4.47 -17.04 19.82
C ARG A 338 -4.36 -15.62 20.38
N TYR A 339 -3.97 -15.44 21.65
CA TYR A 339 -3.68 -14.10 22.16
C TYR A 339 -2.54 -13.40 21.39
N TRP A 340 -1.66 -14.13 20.68
CA TRP A 340 -0.67 -13.52 19.78
C TRP A 340 -1.29 -12.91 18.52
N GLU A 341 -2.43 -13.44 18.06
CA GLU A 341 -3.22 -12.86 16.97
C GLU A 341 -3.78 -11.51 17.43
N LEU A 342 -4.42 -11.50 18.61
CA LEU A 342 -4.90 -10.30 19.29
C LEU A 342 -3.73 -9.31 19.49
N LEU A 343 -2.58 -9.75 19.99
CA LEU A 343 -1.42 -8.89 20.23
C LEU A 343 -0.91 -8.21 18.96
N ARG A 344 -1.04 -8.82 17.77
CA ARG A 344 -0.71 -8.17 16.48
C ARG A 344 -1.83 -7.28 15.94
N GLY A 345 -2.96 -7.18 16.63
CA GLY A 345 -4.14 -6.42 16.21
C GLY A 345 -4.95 -7.14 15.13
N ILE A 346 -4.85 -8.48 15.05
CA ILE A 346 -5.60 -9.31 14.12
C ILE A 346 -6.83 -9.91 14.82
N TYR A 347 -8.01 -9.65 14.25
CA TYR A 347 -9.28 -10.15 14.76
C TYR A 347 -9.57 -11.53 14.18
N ASN A 348 -9.73 -12.51 15.06
CA ASN A 348 -10.14 -13.86 14.66
C ASN A 348 -11.67 -13.91 14.55
N LYS A 349 -12.20 -14.24 13.37
CA LYS A 349 -13.65 -14.21 13.11
C LYS A 349 -14.41 -15.26 13.93
N ASN A 350 -13.74 -16.33 14.38
CA ASN A 350 -14.34 -17.35 15.24
C ASN A 350 -14.70 -16.82 16.63
N LEU A 351 -14.14 -15.69 17.06
CA LEU A 351 -14.62 -14.97 18.24
C LEU A 351 -16.11 -14.62 18.13
N ASN A 352 -16.62 -14.35 16.92
CA ASN A 352 -18.04 -14.02 16.72
C ASN A 352 -18.99 -15.21 16.96
N ASN A 353 -18.46 -16.43 17.13
CA ASN A 353 -19.24 -17.61 17.50
C ASN A 353 -19.44 -17.74 19.01
N LEU A 354 -18.67 -17.01 19.82
CA LEU A 354 -18.87 -16.97 21.27
C LEU A 354 -20.21 -16.29 21.57
N GLY A 355 -21.04 -16.91 22.41
CA GLY A 355 -22.37 -16.39 22.74
C GLY A 355 -23.29 -16.17 21.53
N LYS A 356 -23.16 -16.95 20.44
CA LYS A 356 -23.85 -16.78 19.14
C LYS A 356 -25.39 -16.59 19.23
N ASN A 357 -26.01 -17.12 20.29
CA ASN A 357 -27.46 -17.06 20.49
C ASN A 357 -27.92 -15.88 21.37
N LYS A 358 -27.00 -15.07 21.89
CA LYS A 358 -27.31 -13.98 22.83
C LYS A 358 -27.19 -12.61 22.14
N LYS A 359 -28.12 -11.72 22.47
CA LYS A 359 -28.16 -10.36 21.92
C LYS A 359 -27.03 -9.53 22.52
N GLY A 360 -26.22 -8.90 21.67
CA GLY A 360 -25.13 -8.01 22.09
C GLY A 360 -23.75 -8.69 22.19
N SER A 361 -23.66 -10.03 22.07
CA SER A 361 -22.40 -10.78 22.22
C SER A 361 -21.28 -10.24 21.33
N LYS A 362 -21.55 -10.01 20.04
CA LYS A 362 -20.53 -9.51 19.09
C LYS A 362 -19.96 -8.16 19.49
N ALA A 363 -20.78 -7.26 20.04
CA ALA A 363 -20.34 -5.95 20.49
C ALA A 363 -19.46 -6.08 21.75
N ILE A 364 -19.91 -6.89 22.72
CA ILE A 364 -19.15 -7.23 23.94
C ILE A 364 -17.79 -7.82 23.58
N ILE A 365 -17.75 -8.83 22.70
CA ILE A 365 -16.54 -9.52 22.28
C ILE A 365 -15.58 -8.58 21.56
N ARG A 366 -16.09 -7.77 20.62
CA ARG A 366 -15.26 -6.77 19.94
C ARG A 366 -14.67 -5.78 20.94
N LYS A 367 -15.47 -5.31 21.89
CA LYS A 367 -15.00 -4.34 22.89
C LYS A 367 -13.99 -4.96 23.86
N LEU A 368 -14.20 -6.20 24.31
CA LEU A 368 -13.22 -6.95 25.12
C LEU A 368 -11.91 -7.10 24.38
N TRP A 369 -11.95 -7.48 23.10
CA TRP A 369 -10.78 -7.63 22.26
C TRP A 369 -10.01 -6.29 22.13
N GLU A 370 -10.70 -5.18 21.88
CA GLU A 370 -10.08 -3.85 21.82
C GLU A 370 -9.44 -3.45 23.17
N LEU A 371 -10.16 -3.63 24.28
CA LEU A 371 -9.66 -3.30 25.62
C LEU A 371 -8.44 -4.13 26.01
N CYS A 372 -8.45 -5.44 25.72
CA CYS A 372 -7.30 -6.30 25.98
C CYS A 372 -6.06 -5.85 25.18
N TYR A 373 -6.24 -5.45 23.92
CA TYR A 373 -5.14 -4.91 23.11
C TYR A 373 -4.54 -3.64 23.72
N ASP A 374 -5.40 -2.70 24.11
CA ASP A 374 -4.98 -1.42 24.67
C ASP A 374 -4.32 -1.61 26.05
N ASN A 375 -4.83 -2.52 26.87
CA ASN A 375 -4.22 -2.85 28.16
C ASN A 375 -2.88 -3.58 27.99
N MET A 376 -2.70 -4.46 27.01
CA MET A 376 -1.36 -5.03 26.72
C MET A 376 -0.36 -3.95 26.31
N LYS A 377 -0.78 -2.97 25.50
CA LYS A 377 0.06 -1.82 25.16
C LYS A 377 0.42 -1.01 26.41
N LYS A 378 -0.54 -0.74 27.29
CA LYS A 378 -0.36 0.07 28.50
C LYS A 378 0.51 -0.62 29.55
N GLU A 379 0.16 -1.84 29.92
CA GLU A 379 0.77 -2.54 31.06
C GLU A 379 2.12 -3.17 30.72
N ILE A 380 2.36 -3.53 29.44
CA ILE A 380 3.64 -4.13 29.03
C ILE A 380 4.47 -3.15 28.21
N TRP A 381 3.96 -2.68 27.07
CA TRP A 381 4.78 -1.90 26.14
C TRP A 381 5.18 -0.52 26.67
N HIS A 382 4.25 0.25 27.25
CA HIS A 382 4.58 1.55 27.82
C HIS A 382 5.51 1.43 29.02
N LYS A 383 5.23 0.50 29.95
CA LYS A 383 6.11 0.21 31.09
C LYS A 383 7.52 -0.20 30.67
N ARG A 384 7.62 -1.05 29.64
CA ARG A 384 8.91 -1.41 29.03
C ARG A 384 9.64 -0.17 28.50
N ILE A 385 8.95 0.73 27.80
CA ILE A 385 9.57 1.97 27.27
C ILE A 385 10.08 2.84 28.41
N GLU A 386 9.25 3.09 29.43
CA GLU A 386 9.59 3.89 30.60
C GLU A 386 10.87 3.37 31.25
N ARG A 387 10.90 2.07 31.56
CA ARG A 387 12.05 1.42 32.19
C ARG A 387 13.30 1.45 31.32
N THR A 388 13.16 1.22 30.03
CA THR A 388 14.29 1.28 29.08
C THR A 388 14.88 2.69 29.01
N ILE A 389 14.05 3.73 29.05
CA ILE A 389 14.51 5.12 29.05
C ILE A 389 15.28 5.44 30.34
N GLU A 390 14.88 4.89 31.49
CA GLU A 390 15.61 5.05 32.76
C GLU A 390 17.01 4.44 32.69
N ILE A 391 17.11 3.20 32.19
CA ILE A 391 18.39 2.49 32.01
C ILE A 391 19.29 3.27 31.04
N GLU A 392 18.76 3.65 29.87
CA GLU A 392 19.49 4.42 28.87
C GLU A 392 20.00 5.77 29.43
N LYS A 393 19.20 6.45 30.26
CA LYS A 393 19.63 7.71 30.89
C LYS A 393 20.77 7.48 31.89
N ALA A 394 20.74 6.39 32.66
CA ALA A 394 21.81 6.02 33.58
C ALA A 394 23.12 5.73 32.83
N GLU A 395 23.03 5.18 31.62
CA GLU A 395 24.18 4.93 30.72
C GLU A 395 24.58 6.16 29.88
N GLY A 396 23.90 7.30 30.04
CA GLY A 396 24.19 8.52 29.28
C GLY A 396 23.80 8.45 27.80
N ILE A 397 22.85 7.58 27.43
CA ILE A 397 22.27 7.47 26.09
C ILE A 397 21.08 8.41 25.94
N THR A 398 21.13 9.32 24.96
CA THR A 398 20.04 10.27 24.70
C THR A 398 19.19 9.87 23.49
N LYS A 399 17.98 10.43 23.37
CA LYS A 399 17.15 10.27 22.16
C LYS A 399 17.86 10.76 20.89
N GLY A 400 18.71 11.79 21.00
CA GLY A 400 19.48 12.33 19.88
C GLY A 400 20.56 11.36 19.39
N ASP A 401 21.15 10.59 20.30
CA ASP A 401 22.12 9.56 19.95
C ASP A 401 21.48 8.47 19.10
N LYS A 402 20.31 7.96 19.50
CA LYS A 402 19.60 6.88 18.79
C LYS A 402 19.08 7.26 17.40
N ARG A 403 19.06 8.56 17.05
CA ARG A 403 18.74 9.04 15.69
C ARG A 403 19.93 8.95 14.74
N LYS A 404 21.14 8.79 15.26
CA LYS A 404 22.38 8.67 14.47
C LYS A 404 22.70 7.19 14.23
N ARG A 405 23.33 6.90 13.10
CA ARG A 405 23.97 5.60 12.86
C ARG A 405 25.40 5.62 13.41
N LYS A 406 25.92 4.45 13.80
CA LYS A 406 27.34 4.27 14.11
C LYS A 406 28.16 4.75 12.92
N ARG A 407 29.21 5.53 13.19
CA ARG A 407 30.17 5.93 12.15
C ARG A 407 30.99 4.69 11.82
N GLU A 408 31.02 4.30 10.54
CA GLU A 408 31.91 3.24 10.09
C GLU A 408 33.34 3.79 10.08
N ASP A 409 34.20 3.29 10.98
CA ASP A 409 35.64 3.43 10.79
C ASP A 409 36.04 2.57 9.59
N LYS A 410 36.58 3.22 8.55
CA LYS A 410 36.91 2.62 7.24
C LYS A 410 37.98 1.51 7.29
N ASN A 411 38.49 1.12 8.46
CA ASN A 411 39.68 0.28 8.60
C ASN A 411 39.44 -1.20 8.95
N GLN A 412 38.20 -1.72 8.93
CA GLN A 412 37.96 -3.15 9.10
C GLN A 412 36.99 -3.73 8.07
N LYS A 413 37.40 -3.72 6.80
CA LYS A 413 36.92 -4.70 5.81
C LYS A 413 38.12 -5.41 5.23
N ASN A 414 38.57 -6.46 5.90
CA ASN A 414 39.37 -7.49 5.26
C ASN A 414 39.00 -8.88 5.79
N GLN A 415 38.96 -9.81 4.84
CA GLN A 415 38.84 -11.27 4.98
C GLN A 415 37.44 -11.86 5.18
N LYS A 416 36.71 -12.00 4.07
CA LYS A 416 36.09 -13.29 3.70
C LYS A 416 36.34 -13.58 2.23
N THR A 417 37.37 -14.37 1.95
CA THR A 417 37.66 -14.98 0.64
C THR A 417 36.60 -16.05 0.37
N ILE A 418 35.61 -15.73 -0.46
CA ILE A 418 34.72 -16.72 -1.08
C ILE A 418 35.13 -16.84 -2.54
N THR A 419 35.47 -18.05 -2.96
CA THR A 419 35.87 -18.42 -4.32
C THR A 419 34.87 -17.96 -5.40
N LYS A 420 35.35 -17.30 -6.46
CA LYS A 420 34.54 -16.65 -7.52
C LYS A 420 33.46 -17.55 -8.14
N LYS A 421 33.67 -18.87 -8.24
CA LYS A 421 32.69 -19.85 -8.78
C LYS A 421 31.44 -20.03 -7.89
N GLN A 422 31.57 -19.99 -6.55
CA GLN A 422 30.43 -20.10 -5.63
C GLN A 422 29.60 -18.82 -5.59
N LYS A 423 30.20 -17.65 -5.82
CA LYS A 423 29.50 -16.36 -5.97
C LYS A 423 28.61 -16.33 -7.22
N HIS A 424 29.09 -16.89 -8.33
CA HIS A 424 28.36 -16.93 -9.59
C HIS A 424 27.10 -17.81 -9.50
N ASN A 425 27.20 -19.02 -8.94
CA ASN A 425 26.05 -19.91 -8.76
C ASN A 425 25.03 -19.38 -7.72
N LYS A 426 25.50 -18.82 -6.58
CA LYS A 426 24.60 -18.12 -5.63
C LYS A 426 23.91 -16.92 -6.25
N ASN A 427 24.60 -16.16 -7.10
CA ASN A 427 23.98 -15.04 -7.83
C ASN A 427 22.94 -15.55 -8.82
N ILE A 428 23.21 -16.58 -9.61
CA ILE A 428 22.22 -17.15 -10.55
C ILE A 428 20.99 -17.69 -9.82
N GLU A 429 21.15 -18.45 -8.74
CA GLU A 429 20.02 -18.93 -7.93
C GLU A 429 19.23 -17.79 -7.30
N ASN A 430 19.90 -16.75 -6.80
CA ASN A 430 19.24 -15.56 -6.28
C ASN A 430 18.48 -14.80 -7.38
N THR A 431 19.00 -14.76 -8.61
CA THR A 431 18.34 -14.11 -9.76
C THR A 431 17.11 -14.91 -10.16
N LYS A 432 17.21 -16.24 -10.31
CA LYS A 432 16.07 -17.12 -10.61
C LYS A 432 14.98 -17.07 -9.53
N LYS A 433 15.35 -17.06 -8.25
CA LYS A 433 14.38 -16.89 -7.14
C LYS A 433 13.76 -15.50 -7.13
N GLN A 434 14.47 -14.47 -7.59
CA GLN A 434 13.96 -13.11 -7.72
C GLN A 434 12.96 -13.01 -8.89
N ASP A 435 13.28 -13.59 -10.04
CA ASP A 435 12.41 -13.63 -11.23
C ASP A 435 11.12 -14.42 -10.96
N GLN A 436 11.21 -15.58 -10.32
CA GLN A 436 10.03 -16.35 -9.91
C GLN A 436 9.14 -15.58 -8.93
N ARG A 437 9.74 -14.87 -7.97
CA ARG A 437 9.00 -13.99 -7.05
C ARG A 437 8.32 -12.84 -7.79
N GLN A 438 8.94 -12.28 -8.83
CA GLN A 438 8.32 -11.24 -9.66
C GLN A 438 7.14 -11.78 -10.47
N ILE A 439 7.26 -12.97 -11.07
CA ILE A 439 6.16 -13.62 -11.81
C ILE A 439 4.97 -13.91 -10.88
N ILE A 440 5.23 -14.50 -9.71
CA ILE A 440 4.20 -14.75 -8.69
C ILE A 440 3.51 -13.44 -8.27
N LYS A 441 4.29 -12.38 -8.10
CA LYS A 441 3.76 -11.07 -7.75
C LYS A 441 2.80 -10.56 -8.83
N LEU A 442 3.22 -10.56 -10.09
CA LEU A 442 2.41 -10.13 -11.23
C LEU A 442 1.08 -10.88 -11.30
N VAL A 443 1.09 -12.21 -11.20
CA VAL A 443 -0.13 -13.04 -11.28
C VAL A 443 -1.13 -12.71 -10.17
N THR A 444 -0.66 -12.50 -8.94
CA THR A 444 -1.56 -12.14 -7.82
C THR A 444 -2.14 -10.74 -7.96
N TYR A 445 -1.36 -9.79 -8.50
CA TYR A 445 -1.79 -8.43 -8.75
C TYR A 445 -2.87 -8.37 -9.84
N GLU A 446 -2.61 -8.98 -11.00
CA GLU A 446 -3.55 -9.03 -12.13
C GLU A 446 -4.88 -9.70 -11.75
N ARG A 447 -4.83 -10.79 -10.98
CA ARG A 447 -6.04 -11.48 -10.50
C ARG A 447 -6.89 -10.61 -9.58
N SER A 448 -6.25 -9.85 -8.68
CA SER A 448 -6.93 -8.91 -7.77
C SER A 448 -7.57 -7.74 -8.54
N ILE A 449 -6.85 -7.21 -9.54
CA ILE A 449 -7.33 -6.16 -10.43
C ILE A 449 -8.54 -6.63 -11.23
N GLY A 450 -8.42 -7.75 -11.97
CA GLY A 450 -9.52 -8.24 -12.81
C GLY A 450 -10.82 -8.39 -12.04
N ARG A 451 -10.75 -9.03 -10.87
CA ARG A 451 -11.91 -9.19 -9.95
C ARG A 451 -12.52 -7.87 -9.50
N SER A 452 -11.68 -6.88 -9.20
CA SER A 452 -12.15 -5.59 -8.71
C SER A 452 -12.73 -4.73 -9.84
N LEU A 453 -12.18 -4.84 -11.05
CA LEU A 453 -12.67 -4.16 -12.24
C LEU A 453 -14.02 -4.74 -12.71
N ASP A 454 -14.16 -6.07 -12.73
CA ASP A 454 -15.39 -6.77 -13.12
C ASP A 454 -16.59 -6.34 -12.25
N THR A 455 -16.36 -6.19 -10.94
CA THR A 455 -17.41 -5.87 -9.96
C THR A 455 -17.57 -4.38 -9.68
N GLY A 456 -16.60 -3.56 -10.05
CA GLY A 456 -16.53 -2.14 -9.67
C GLY A 456 -16.39 -1.91 -8.17
N ARG A 457 -15.98 -2.93 -7.40
CA ARG A 457 -15.83 -2.91 -5.94
C ARG A 457 -14.45 -3.43 -5.56
N LYS A 458 -14.00 -3.08 -4.36
CA LYS A 458 -12.75 -3.61 -3.78
C LYS A 458 -12.85 -5.14 -3.68
N ASP A 459 -11.81 -5.88 -4.05
CA ASP A 459 -11.76 -7.33 -3.79
C ASP A 459 -11.56 -7.59 -2.30
N GLU A 460 -12.61 -8.02 -1.61
CA GLU A 460 -12.60 -8.30 -0.16
C GLU A 460 -12.06 -9.69 0.18
N ARG A 461 -11.77 -10.53 -0.82
CA ARG A 461 -11.27 -11.88 -0.60
C ARG A 461 -9.79 -11.86 -0.24
N TRP A 462 -9.48 -11.89 1.04
CA TRP A 462 -8.10 -12.00 1.54
C TRP A 462 -7.65 -13.46 1.62
N ASN A 463 -8.51 -14.34 2.14
CA ASN A 463 -8.28 -15.78 2.34
C ASN A 463 -7.98 -16.58 1.05
N THR A 464 -8.64 -16.26 -0.06
CA THR A 464 -8.50 -17.02 -1.33
C THR A 464 -7.29 -16.65 -2.17
N ILE A 465 -6.54 -15.62 -1.78
CA ILE A 465 -5.31 -15.23 -2.49
C ILE A 465 -4.17 -16.06 -1.90
N GLN A 466 -3.90 -17.20 -2.55
CA GLN A 466 -2.77 -18.03 -2.19
C GLN A 466 -1.48 -17.25 -2.41
N LYS A 467 -0.70 -17.10 -1.34
CA LYS A 467 0.71 -16.73 -1.46
C LYS A 467 1.41 -17.92 -2.10
N LEU A 468 1.71 -17.82 -3.40
CA LEU A 468 2.53 -18.82 -4.06
C LEU A 468 3.93 -18.70 -3.46
N ILE A 469 4.31 -19.66 -2.62
CA ILE A 469 5.67 -19.76 -2.09
C ILE A 469 6.50 -20.37 -3.22
N PRO A 470 7.67 -19.79 -3.58
CA PRO A 470 8.57 -20.45 -4.52
C PRO A 470 8.87 -21.86 -4.00
N LEU A 471 8.52 -22.89 -4.77
CA LEU A 471 8.91 -24.25 -4.46
C LEU A 471 10.43 -24.32 -4.59
N ASP A 472 11.13 -24.38 -3.45
CA ASP A 472 12.52 -24.79 -3.44
C ASP A 472 12.54 -26.27 -3.86
N LYS A 473 12.92 -26.53 -5.12
CA LYS A 473 13.23 -27.87 -5.63
C LYS A 473 14.72 -28.14 -5.48
#